data_AF-A0A1G8K4I4-F1
#
_entry.id   AF-A0A1G8K4I4-F1
#
_cell.length_a   1.000
_cell.length_b   1.000
_cell.length_c   1.000
_cell.angle_alpha   90.00
_cell.angle_beta   90.00
_cell.angle_gamma   90.00
#
_symmetry.space_group_name_H-M   'P 1'
#
loop_
_entity.id
_entity.type
_entity.pdbx_description
1 polymer ?
#
loop_
_entity_poly.entity_id
_entity_poly.type
_entity_poly.pdbx_seq_one_letter_code
_entity_poly.pdbx_strand_id
1 'polypeptide(L)' 'MSAQQMGLGARGDEFYEALMAAHDGLSEAESHALNARLVLLLANRIGDVDALKDLLVVARSCG' A
#
# COMPACT_ATOMS: atom_id res chain seq x y z
N MET A 1 -12.04 -1.92 -4.85
CA MET A 1 -11.91 -0.63 -4.15
C MET A 1 -11.31 0.37 -5.12
N SER A 2 -11.90 1.54 -5.32
CA SER A 2 -11.30 2.58 -6.18
C SER A 2 -10.31 3.44 -5.38
N ALA A 3 -9.31 4.05 -6.03
CA ALA A 3 -8.32 4.90 -5.37
C ALA A 3 -8.94 6.15 -4.71
N GLN A 4 -10.12 6.56 -5.18
CA GLN A 4 -10.96 7.58 -4.55
C GLN A 4 -11.43 7.19 -3.14
N GLN A 5 -11.64 5.89 -2.88
CA GLN A 5 -11.97 5.38 -1.53
C GLN A 5 -10.74 5.28 -0.61
N MET A 6 -9.53 5.33 -1.18
CA MET A 6 -8.26 5.34 -0.44
C MET A 6 -7.73 6.76 -0.14
N GLY A 7 -8.48 7.80 -0.51
CA GLY A 7 -8.14 9.20 -0.20
C GLY A 7 -7.02 9.82 -1.04
N LEU A 8 -6.61 9.16 -2.14
CA LEU A 8 -5.47 9.60 -2.95
C LEU A 8 -5.82 10.58 -4.10
N GLY A 9 -7.10 10.88 -4.31
CA GLY A 9 -7.56 11.77 -5.38
C GLY A 9 -7.11 11.29 -6.78
N ALA A 10 -7.03 12.19 -7.76
CA ALA A 10 -6.62 11.86 -9.13
C ALA A 10 -5.21 11.24 -9.24
N ARG A 11 -4.31 11.54 -8.28
CA ARG A 11 -2.97 10.92 -8.21
C ARG A 11 -2.99 9.49 -7.68
N GLY A 12 -4.12 9.09 -7.07
CA GLY A 12 -4.36 7.73 -6.63
C GLY A 12 -4.51 6.75 -7.78
N ASP A 13 -5.12 7.21 -8.88
CA ASP A 13 -5.32 6.37 -10.06
C ASP A 13 -3.96 6.06 -10.73
N GLU A 14 -3.09 7.06 -10.89
CA GLU A 14 -1.71 6.88 -11.40
C GLU A 14 -0.90 5.89 -10.55
N PHE A 15 -0.98 6.00 -9.21
CA PHE A 15 -0.27 5.09 -8.33
C PHE A 15 -0.86 3.67 -8.38
N TYR A 16 -2.19 3.55 -8.45
CA TYR A 16 -2.85 2.25 -8.56
C TYR A 16 -2.48 1.53 -9.86
N GLU A 17 -2.44 2.24 -10.97
CA GLU A 17 -1.96 1.70 -12.26
C GLU A 17 -0.51 1.22 -12.17
N ALA A 18 0.38 2.03 -11.59
CA ALA A 18 1.78 1.64 -11.39
C ALA A 18 1.94 0.43 -10.45
N LEU A 19 1.13 0.36 -9.39
CA LEU A 19 1.11 -0.78 -8.49
C LEU A 19 0.65 -2.05 -9.21
N MET A 20 -0.41 -1.97 -10.03
CA MET A 20 -0.90 -3.12 -10.78
C MET A 20 0.08 -3.60 -11.86
N ALA A 21 0.73 -2.68 -12.55
CA ALA A 21 1.80 -3.01 -13.47
C ALA A 21 2.97 -3.74 -12.77
N ALA A 22 3.29 -3.36 -11.52
CA ALA A 22 4.34 -4.01 -10.74
C ALA A 22 4.00 -5.47 -10.34
N HIS A 23 2.74 -5.86 -10.39
CA HIS A 23 2.28 -7.22 -10.12
C HIS A 23 2.22 -8.11 -11.38
N ASP A 24 2.37 -7.55 -12.58
CA ASP A 24 2.25 -8.31 -13.83
C ASP A 24 3.32 -9.43 -13.92
N GLY A 25 2.88 -10.62 -14.28
CA GLY A 25 3.73 -11.82 -14.36
C GLY A 25 4.15 -12.44 -13.01
N LEU A 26 3.76 -11.88 -11.87
CA LEU A 26 4.05 -12.47 -10.55
C LEU A 26 3.02 -13.54 -10.17
N SER A 27 3.49 -14.60 -9.51
CA SER A 27 2.61 -15.50 -8.76
C SER A 27 1.96 -14.79 -7.56
N GLU A 28 0.92 -15.40 -6.98
CA GLU A 28 0.26 -14.88 -5.78
C GLU A 28 1.25 -14.71 -4.61
N ALA A 29 2.14 -15.68 -4.40
CA ALA A 29 3.15 -15.61 -3.34
C ALA A 29 4.16 -14.47 -3.58
N GLU A 30 4.59 -14.26 -4.83
CA GLU A 30 5.49 -13.16 -5.19
C GLU A 30 4.79 -11.80 -5.07
N SER A 31 3.52 -11.72 -5.45
CA SER A 31 2.65 -10.56 -5.29
C SER A 31 2.50 -10.16 -3.82
N HIS A 32 2.26 -11.13 -2.93
CA HIS A 32 2.25 -10.89 -1.48
C HIS A 32 3.62 -10.44 -0.95
N ALA A 33 4.71 -11.04 -1.43
CA ALA A 33 6.06 -10.63 -1.06
C ALA A 33 6.38 -9.19 -1.55
N LEU A 34 5.90 -8.79 -2.73
CA LEU A 34 5.99 -7.42 -3.23
C LEU A 34 5.27 -6.45 -2.30
N ASN A 35 4.03 -6.74 -1.92
CA ASN A 35 3.25 -5.90 -1.02
C ASN A 35 3.92 -5.75 0.36
N ALA A 36 4.45 -6.83 0.92
CA ALA A 36 5.18 -6.78 2.19
C ALA A 36 6.41 -5.86 2.11
N ARG A 37 7.21 -5.98 1.03
CA ARG A 37 8.37 -5.10 0.80
C ARG A 37 7.96 -3.65 0.64
N LEU A 38 6.89 -3.38 -0.12
CA LEU A 38 6.38 -2.02 -0.34
C LEU A 38 5.94 -1.37 0.98
N VAL A 39 5.22 -2.10 1.83
CA VAL A 39 4.82 -1.62 3.17
C VAL A 39 6.05 -1.26 4.01
N LEU A 40 7.08 -2.09 4.04
CA LEU A 40 8.31 -1.81 4.81
C LEU A 40 9.07 -0.59 4.26
N LEU A 41 9.14 -0.43 2.93
CA LEU A 41 9.77 0.74 2.30
C LEU A 41 9.01 2.04 2.61
N LEU A 42 7.68 2.01 2.58
CA LEU A 42 6.84 3.14 2.96
C LEU A 42 6.99 3.47 4.46
N ALA A 43 7.01 2.45 5.31
CA ALA A 43 7.24 2.63 6.75
C ALA A 43 8.59 3.28 7.04
N ASN A 44 9.66 2.82 6.36
CA ASN A 44 10.98 3.44 6.46
C ASN A 44 10.99 4.90 5.97
N ARG A 45 10.19 5.23 4.94
CA ARG A 45 10.06 6.61 4.47
C ARG A 45 9.35 7.53 5.48
N ILE A 46 8.38 6.99 6.23
CA ILE A 46 7.66 7.74 7.29
C ILE A 46 8.56 7.97 8.49
N GLY A 47 9.30 6.95 8.94
CA GLY A 47 10.32 7.08 9.99
C GLY A 47 9.80 7.29 11.42
N ASP A 48 8.50 7.49 11.61
CA ASP A 48 7.84 7.65 12.91
C ASP A 48 7.12 6.35 13.32
N VAL A 49 7.64 5.68 14.33
CA VAL A 49 7.13 4.39 14.83
C VAL A 49 5.74 4.52 15.46
N ASP A 50 5.43 5.63 16.12
CA ASP A 50 4.14 5.79 16.79
C ASP A 50 3.05 6.11 15.76
N ALA A 51 3.35 6.96 14.78
CA ALA A 51 2.46 7.18 13.63
C ALA A 51 2.18 5.86 12.86
N LEU A 52 3.19 4.99 12.71
CA LEU A 52 3.01 3.68 12.07
C LEU A 52 2.10 2.75 12.87
N LYS A 53 2.18 2.76 14.22
CA LYS A 53 1.26 1.98 15.07
C LYS A 53 -0.19 2.46 14.91
N ASP A 54 -0.40 3.78 14.87
CA ASP A 54 -1.73 4.34 14.67
C ASP A 54 -2.31 3.92 13.30
N LEU A 55 -1.48 3.95 12.25
CA LEU A 55 -1.87 3.47 10.92
C LEU A 55 -2.25 1.98 10.92
N LEU A 56 -1.55 1.14 11.69
CA LEU A 56 -1.92 -0.29 11.83
C LEU A 56 -3.29 -0.47 12.49
N VAL A 57 -3.62 0.34 13.50
CA VAL A 57 -4.94 0.33 14.14
C VAL A 57 -6.03 0.71 13.14
N VAL A 58 -5.82 1.78 12.36
CA VAL A 58 -6.76 2.21 11.32
C VAL A 58 -6.93 1.12 10.25
N ALA A 59 -5.83 0.58 9.73
CA ALA A 59 -5.86 -0.46 8.70
C ALA A 59 -6.65 -1.71 9.14
N ARG A 60 -6.54 -2.10 10.42
CA ARG A 60 -7.32 -3.22 10.98
C ARG A 60 -8.82 -2.93 11.09
N SER A 61 -9.21 -1.66 11.18
CA SER A 61 -10.61 -1.23 11.32
C SER A 61 -11.32 -0.99 9.99
N CYS A 62 -10.58 -0.80 8.89
CA CYS A 62 -11.10 -0.52 7.55
C CYS A 62 -11.35 -1.79 6.69
N GLY A 63 -11.56 -2.95 7.32
CA GLY A 63 -11.83 -4.23 6.64
C GLY A 63 -13.29 -4.39 6.21
#